data_AF-A0A6M1TSV8-F1
#
_entry.id   AF-A0A6M1TSV8-F1
#
_cell.length_a   1.000
_cell.length_b   1.000
_cell.length_c   1.000
_cell.angle_alpha   90.00
_cell.angle_beta   90.00
_cell.angle_gamma   90.00
#
_symmetry.space_group_name_H-M   'P 1'
#
loop_
_entity.id
_entity.type
_entity.pdbx_description
1 polymer ?
#
loop_
_entity_poly.entity_id
_entity_poly.type
_entity_poly.pdbx_seq_one_letter_code
_entity_poly.pdbx_strand_id
1 'polypeptide(L)'
;MQDGSTGRPPLMGAELLDHALQVFDAAAADVAAALEAMRGQGAEGSGRTLLAVRDLQAALAVLMDERVKVDRLRNQVAGVVGERALDLDAARAEIGRRLARLRDAGGGD
;
A
#
# COMPACT_ATOMS: atom_id res chain seq x y z
N MET A 1 -38.56 15.53 -4.45
CA MET A 1 -38.15 14.65 -3.33
C MET A 1 -36.76 14.16 -3.68
N GLN A 2 -35.73 14.67 -3.01
CA GLN A 2 -34.33 14.27 -3.19
C GLN A 2 -34.12 12.99 -2.39
N ASP A 3 -33.79 11.90 -3.05
CA ASP A 3 -33.35 10.68 -2.37
C ASP A 3 -31.87 10.83 -2.01
N GLY A 4 -31.58 10.53 -0.75
CA GLY A 4 -30.32 10.82 -0.09
C GLY A 4 -29.20 9.97 -0.68
N SER A 5 -28.26 10.64 -1.34
CA SER A 5 -26.92 10.11 -1.53
C SER A 5 -26.35 9.74 -0.17
N THR A 6 -26.37 8.43 0.15
CA THR A 6 -25.51 7.84 1.17
C THR A 6 -24.08 7.93 0.67
N GLY A 7 -23.56 9.15 0.60
CA GLY A 7 -22.22 9.46 0.18
C GLY A 7 -21.27 9.03 1.28
N ARG A 8 -20.79 7.79 1.19
CA ARG A 8 -19.55 7.42 1.89
C ARG A 8 -18.55 8.54 1.59
N PRO A 9 -17.95 9.17 2.62
CA PRO A 9 -17.01 10.25 2.39
C PRO A 9 -15.94 9.78 1.39
N PRO A 10 -15.49 10.65 0.47
CA PRO A 10 -14.47 10.29 -0.51
C PRO A 10 -13.28 9.70 0.24
N LEU A 11 -12.77 8.57 -0.27
CA LEU A 11 -11.64 7.88 0.35
C LEU A 11 -10.45 8.85 0.41
N MET A 12 -9.87 9.03 1.60
CA MET A 12 -8.76 9.96 1.81
C MET A 12 -7.50 9.22 2.26
N GLY A 13 -6.35 9.65 1.74
CA GLY A 13 -5.04 9.13 2.15
C GLY A 13 -4.92 7.61 2.02
N ALA A 14 -4.72 6.92 3.15
CA ALA A 14 -4.50 5.48 3.21
C ALA A 14 -5.70 4.66 2.68
N GLU A 15 -6.93 5.12 2.91
CA GLU A 15 -8.15 4.39 2.48
C GLU A 15 -8.29 4.33 0.96
N LEU A 16 -7.93 5.42 0.26
CA LEU A 16 -7.93 5.46 -1.21
C LEU A 16 -6.91 4.46 -1.77
N LEU A 17 -5.79 4.34 -1.07
CA LEU A 17 -4.68 3.51 -1.49
C LEU A 17 -4.96 2.02 -1.21
N ASP A 18 -5.64 1.70 -0.11
CA ASP A 18 -6.08 0.33 0.18
C ASP A 18 -7.15 -0.11 -0.82
N HIS A 19 -8.04 0.79 -1.19
CA HIS A 19 -9.00 0.54 -2.25
C HIS A 19 -8.31 0.32 -3.60
N ALA A 20 -7.29 1.11 -3.94
CA ALA A 20 -6.49 0.88 -5.15
C ALA A 20 -5.82 -0.50 -5.13
N LEU A 21 -5.24 -0.91 -3.99
CA LEU A 21 -4.66 -2.25 -3.84
C LEU A 21 -5.69 -3.37 -4.02
N GLN A 22 -6.90 -3.22 -3.48
CA GLN A 22 -7.99 -4.18 -3.66
C GLN A 22 -8.38 -4.31 -5.15
N VAL A 23 -8.48 -3.19 -5.87
CA VAL A 23 -8.73 -3.19 -7.31
C VAL A 23 -7.60 -3.88 -8.07
N PHE A 24 -6.34 -3.69 -7.65
CA PHE A 24 -5.19 -4.37 -8.23
C PHE A 24 -5.21 -5.89 -7.97
N ASP A 25 -5.52 -6.32 -6.75
CA ASP A 25 -5.59 -7.75 -6.41
C ASP A 25 -6.69 -8.46 -7.22
N ALA A 26 -7.85 -7.81 -7.39
CA ALA A 26 -8.92 -8.30 -8.24
C ALA A 26 -8.48 -8.42 -9.71
N ALA A 27 -7.85 -7.36 -10.26
CA ALA A 27 -7.37 -7.37 -11.64
C ALA A 27 -6.28 -8.42 -11.88
N ALA A 28 -5.37 -8.63 -10.92
CA ALA A 28 -4.35 -9.67 -11.00
C ALA A 28 -4.96 -11.09 -10.99
N ALA A 29 -5.99 -11.31 -10.18
CA ALA A 29 -6.71 -12.57 -10.13
C ALA A 29 -7.45 -12.86 -11.45
N ASP A 30 -8.12 -11.86 -12.03
CA ASP A 30 -8.81 -11.98 -13.32
C ASP A 30 -7.83 -12.32 -14.45
N VAL A 31 -6.67 -11.65 -14.45
CA VAL A 31 -5.57 -11.95 -15.37
C VAL A 31 -5.07 -13.38 -15.22
N ALA A 32 -4.84 -13.83 -13.98
CA ALA A 32 -4.39 -15.20 -13.72
C ALA A 32 -5.42 -16.24 -14.20
N ALA A 33 -6.72 -15.98 -13.98
CA ALA A 33 -7.79 -16.85 -14.45
C ALA A 33 -7.85 -16.91 -15.98
N ALA A 34 -7.69 -15.77 -16.66
CA ALA A 34 -7.64 -15.71 -18.12
C ALA A 34 -6.44 -16.50 -18.68
N LEU A 35 -5.29 -16.45 -18.01
CA LEU A 35 -4.10 -17.24 -18.37
C LEU A 35 -4.35 -18.74 -18.26
N GLU A 36 -4.97 -19.20 -17.18
CA GLU A 36 -5.31 -20.62 -16.99
C GLU A 36 -6.32 -21.11 -18.04
N ALA A 37 -7.33 -20.29 -18.36
CA ALA A 37 -8.29 -20.60 -19.41
C ALA A 37 -7.61 -20.75 -20.79
N MET A 38 -6.61 -19.91 -21.09
CA MET A 38 -5.84 -19.98 -22.33
C MET A 38 -4.93 -21.21 -22.40
N ARG A 39 -4.39 -21.67 -21.27
CA ARG A 39 -3.58 -22.90 -21.19
C ARG A 39 -4.41 -24.16 -21.47
N GLY A 40 -5.71 -24.14 -21.18
CA GLY A 40 -6.63 -25.26 -21.40
C GLY A 40 -7.03 -25.52 -22.86
N GLN A 41 -6.81 -24.59 -23.80
CA GLN A 41 -7.33 -24.67 -25.17
C GLN A 41 -6.45 -25.39 -26.21
N GLY A 42 -5.32 -26.02 -25.81
CA GLY A 42 -4.56 -26.90 -26.71
C GLY A 42 -3.78 -26.21 -27.85
N ALA A 43 -2.92 -26.99 -28.54
CA ALA A 43 -1.66 -26.55 -29.14
C ALA A 43 -1.71 -25.74 -30.46
N GLU A 44 -2.87 -25.39 -31.03
CA GLU A 44 -2.92 -24.79 -32.38
C GLU A 44 -2.74 -23.24 -32.42
N GLY A 45 -2.81 -22.56 -31.26
CA GLY A 45 -2.45 -21.14 -31.09
C GLY A 45 -1.08 -20.88 -30.44
N SER A 46 -0.32 -21.95 -30.22
CA SER A 46 0.80 -22.10 -29.26
C SER A 46 1.78 -20.91 -29.16
N GLY A 47 2.33 -20.40 -30.27
CA GLY A 47 3.39 -19.38 -30.21
C GLY A 47 2.94 -17.99 -29.75
N ARG A 48 1.84 -17.47 -30.31
CA ARG A 48 1.30 -16.15 -29.93
C ARG A 48 0.69 -16.17 -28.54
N THR A 49 0.10 -17.29 -28.16
CA THR A 49 -0.45 -17.51 -26.81
C THR A 49 0.67 -17.50 -25.77
N LEU A 50 1.78 -18.21 -26.00
CA LEU A 50 2.92 -18.21 -25.07
C LEU A 50 3.56 -16.82 -24.93
N LEU A 51 3.63 -16.04 -26.01
CA LEU A 51 4.14 -14.67 -25.99
C LEU A 51 3.24 -13.75 -25.17
N ALA A 52 1.92 -13.80 -25.39
CA ALA A 52 0.94 -13.03 -24.62
C ALA A 52 0.96 -13.40 -23.12
N VAL A 53 1.12 -14.69 -22.80
CA VAL A 53 1.27 -15.17 -21.41
C VAL A 53 2.51 -14.56 -20.76
N ARG A 54 3.63 -14.53 -21.49
CA ARG A 54 4.89 -13.99 -20.97
C ARG A 54 4.83 -12.48 -20.76
N ASP A 55 4.22 -11.74 -21.69
CA ASP A 55 4.03 -10.29 -21.58
C ASP A 55 3.15 -9.96 -20.36
N LEU A 56 2.12 -10.77 -20.11
CA LEU A 56 1.21 -10.59 -18.99
C LEU A 56 1.89 -10.93 -17.65
N GLN A 57 2.72 -11.97 -17.59
CA GLN A 57 3.55 -12.26 -16.42
C GLN A 57 4.56 -11.13 -16.13
N ALA A 58 5.14 -10.52 -17.17
CA ALA A 58 6.03 -9.38 -17.02
C ALA A 58 5.29 -8.15 -16.47
N ALA A 59 4.08 -7.87 -16.97
CA ALA A 59 3.23 -6.81 -16.46
C ALA A 59 2.86 -7.03 -14.97
N LEU A 60 2.51 -8.28 -14.60
CA LEU A 60 2.23 -8.63 -13.20
C LEU A 60 3.45 -8.40 -12.30
N ALA A 61 4.65 -8.80 -12.75
CA ALA A 61 5.87 -8.59 -11.98
C ALA A 61 6.15 -7.10 -11.71
N VAL A 62 5.93 -6.24 -12.70
CA VAL A 62 6.06 -4.77 -12.53
C VAL A 62 5.04 -4.24 -11.51
N LEU A 63 3.79 -4.72 -11.57
CA LEU A 63 2.75 -4.31 -10.62
C LEU A 63 3.05 -4.75 -9.18
N MET A 64 3.58 -5.96 -8.98
CA MET A 64 3.99 -6.42 -7.65
C MET A 64 5.14 -5.59 -7.08
N ASP A 65 6.10 -5.17 -7.90
CA ASP A 65 7.19 -4.28 -7.46
C ASP A 65 6.65 -2.91 -7.02
N GLU A 66 5.68 -2.36 -7.75
CA GLU A 66 5.07 -1.08 -7.39
C GLU A 66 4.29 -1.16 -6.07
N ARG A 67 3.57 -2.26 -5.82
CA ARG A 67 2.92 -2.52 -4.53
C ARG A 67 3.92 -2.46 -3.36
N VAL A 68 5.07 -3.13 -3.50
CA VAL A 68 6.10 -3.16 -2.46
C VAL A 68 6.68 -1.76 -2.20
N LYS A 69 6.90 -0.95 -3.24
CA LYS A 69 7.37 0.44 -3.09
C LYS A 69 6.35 1.31 -2.35
N VAL A 70 5.08 1.16 -2.70
CA VAL A 70 3.99 1.91 -2.06
C VAL A 70 3.89 1.54 -0.58
N ASP A 71 3.94 0.26 -0.23
CA ASP A 71 3.89 -0.17 1.18
C ASP A 71 5.09 0.35 1.98
N ARG A 72 6.28 0.40 1.35
CA ARG A 72 7.46 1.04 1.95
C ARG A 72 7.24 2.54 2.20
N LEU A 73 6.70 3.26 1.22
CA LEU A 73 6.40 4.70 1.34
C LEU A 73 5.37 4.97 2.44
N ARG A 74 4.29 4.17 2.50
CA ARG A 74 3.31 4.22 3.59
C ARG A 74 3.97 4.09 4.95
N ASN A 75 4.82 3.08 5.13
CA ASN A 75 5.51 2.83 6.40
C ASN A 75 6.46 3.97 6.78
N GLN A 76 7.17 4.55 5.81
CA GLN A 76 8.04 5.70 6.06
C GLN A 76 7.27 6.94 6.51
N VAL A 77 6.17 7.28 5.83
CA VAL A 77 5.31 8.42 6.19
C VAL A 77 4.70 8.24 7.57
N ALA A 78 4.27 7.02 7.89
CA ALA A 78 3.70 6.68 9.19
C ALA A 78 4.75 6.56 10.33
N GLY A 79 6.05 6.74 10.04
CA GLY A 79 7.11 6.57 11.04
C GLY A 79 7.22 5.14 11.58
N VAL A 80 6.80 4.15 10.79
CA VAL A 80 6.84 2.73 11.13
C VAL A 80 8.24 2.18 10.89
N VAL A 81 8.85 1.62 11.94
CA VAL A 81 10.15 0.92 11.88
C VAL A 81 9.91 -0.55 12.26
N GLY A 82 10.00 -1.45 11.28
CA GLY A 82 9.60 -2.86 11.46
C GLY A 82 8.08 -2.97 11.62
N GLU A 83 7.61 -3.62 12.69
CA GLU A 83 6.18 -3.71 13.04
C GLU A 83 5.72 -2.64 14.05
N ARG A 84 6.59 -1.71 14.45
CA ARG A 84 6.31 -0.75 15.52
C ARG A 84 6.30 0.68 14.98
N ALA A 85 5.22 1.40 15.24
CA ALA A 85 5.11 2.83 14.96
C ALA A 85 5.69 3.64 16.14
N LEU A 86 6.50 4.66 15.84
CA LEU A 86 6.95 5.63 16.84
C LEU A 86 5.83 6.64 17.10
N ASP A 87 5.36 6.73 18.35
CA ASP A 87 4.51 7.83 18.79
C ASP A 87 5.37 9.09 18.98
N LEU A 88 5.40 9.91 17.92
CA LEU A 88 6.20 11.14 17.88
C LEU A 88 5.69 12.19 18.87
N ASP A 89 4.41 12.15 19.24
CA ASP A 89 3.83 13.10 20.19
C ASP A 89 4.22 12.75 21.63
N ALA A 90 4.12 11.47 21.99
CA ALA A 90 4.62 10.98 23.29
C ALA A 90 6.13 11.21 23.44
N ALA A 91 6.91 10.95 22.39
CA ALA A 91 8.34 11.22 22.37
C ALA A 91 8.66 12.70 22.57
N ARG A 92 7.93 13.59 21.88
CA ARG A 92 8.07 15.05 22.02
C ARG A 92 7.75 15.51 23.44
N ALA A 93 6.69 14.97 24.05
CA ALA A 93 6.30 15.30 25.41
C ALA A 93 7.39 14.89 26.43
N GLU A 94 7.99 13.71 26.27
CA GLU A 94 9.07 13.25 27.14
C GLU A 94 10.34 14.10 27.00
N ILE A 95 10.73 14.45 25.77
CA ILE A 95 11.86 15.38 25.54
C ILE A 95 11.59 16.72 26.22
N GLY A 96 10.37 17.27 26.08
CA GLY A 96 9.97 18.51 26.73
C GLY A 96 10.12 18.45 28.26
N ARG A 97 9.66 17.37 28.89
CA ARG A 97 9.83 17.14 30.34
C ARG A 97 11.30 17.06 30.76
N ARG A 98 12.15 16.37 29.98
CA ARG A 98 13.59 16.27 30.26
C ARG A 98 14.28 17.63 30.14
N LEU A 99 13.95 18.40 29.10
CA LEU A 99 14.49 19.74 28.91
C LEU A 99 14.05 20.69 30.03
N ALA A 100 12.80 20.59 30.49
CA ALA A 100 12.33 21.36 31.65
C ALA A 100 13.17 21.04 32.89
N ARG A 101 13.34 19.75 33.23
CA ARG A 101 14.20 19.31 34.33
C ARG A 101 15.64 19.84 34.22
N LEU A 102 16.22 19.85 33.02
CA LEU A 102 17.57 20.39 32.81
C LEU A 102 17.62 21.91 33.02
N ARG A 103 16.59 22.66 32.61
CA ARG A 103 16.51 24.11 32.88
C ARG A 103 16.34 24.39 34.36
N ASP A 104 15.50 23.63 35.05
CA ASP A 104 15.29 23.76 36.49
C ASP A 104 16.59 23.45 37.25
N ALA A 105 17.35 22.45 36.80
CA ALA A 105 18.65 22.10 37.39
C ALA A 105 19.76 23.14 37.12
N GLY A 106 19.67 23.92 36.04
CA GLY A 106 20.61 25.00 35.72
C GLY A 106 20.23 26.37 36.32
N GLY A 107 19.10 26.47 37.02
CA GLY A 107 18.61 27.70 37.65
C GLY A 107 18.85 27.79 39.17
N GLY A 108 19.62 26.87 39.76
CA GLY A 108 20.15 26.99 41.12
C GLY A 108 21.60 27.46 41.06
N ASP A 109 21.91 28.50 41.83
CA ASP A 109 23.22 29.17 41.97
C ASP A 109 24.46 28.23 41.95
#